data_AF-A0A8H5YQK7-F1
#
_entry.id   AF-A0A8H5YQK7-F1
#
_cell.length_a   1.000
_cell.length_b   1.000
_cell.length_c   1.000
_cell.angle_alpha   90.00
_cell.angle_beta   90.00
_cell.angle_gamma   90.00
#
_symmetry.space_group_name_H-M   'P 1'
#
loop_
_entity.id
_entity.type
_entity.pdbx_description
1 polymer ?
#
loop_
_entity_poly.entity_id
_entity_poly.type
_entity_poly.pdbx_seq_one_letter_code
_entity_poly.pdbx_strand_id
1 'polypeptide(L)'
;MFLHQMRQLGFDDSILAPSFSESIRLQRAFLRYDIYCSVFAPNEFVPLEDPYQFSGVEQFDLFLRRLTPWEVEEMACVQVYFALLTGDYISQLEEQLIEAVQSSPGLVWPSSPDSKPGEETDKTGEKQIDMREFKNLDLTNLMLFSKDGIYSSPDTITHMTSMRLGFMHLLCKSEERRSDLIRSNPPDYREFLPEALSHSPAWTPDDPNHGISPQETDSLDDPSRENLGFIIFGKNHNMGTVYLPIDPTGSHYSILRQLGYVFWDSWRIQSPEVSDRLRAVEKMTYDEIHELFNRPWRNGAEARLQGVKLPRDEFEKIEREFGYIEDPEDSE
;
A
#
# COMPACT_ATOMS: atom_id res chain seq x y z
N MET A 1 7.09 7.18 -8.46
CA MET A 1 7.32 5.95 -7.67
C MET A 1 7.87 4.82 -8.53
N PHE A 2 7.07 4.16 -9.39
CA PHE A 2 7.53 3.03 -10.23
C PHE A 2 8.85 3.26 -10.98
N LEU A 3 8.99 4.41 -11.65
CA LEU A 3 10.23 4.78 -12.37
C LEU A 3 11.45 4.92 -11.45
N HIS A 4 11.25 5.42 -10.24
CA HIS A 4 12.33 5.58 -9.26
C HIS A 4 12.82 4.22 -8.78
N GLN A 5 11.89 3.30 -8.50
CA GLN A 5 12.18 1.94 -8.05
C GLN A 5 12.84 1.11 -9.16
N MET A 6 12.35 1.20 -10.40
CA MET A 6 12.99 0.59 -11.56
C MET A 6 14.46 1.03 -11.69
N ARG A 7 14.74 2.33 -11.53
CA ARG A 7 16.11 2.86 -11.56
C ARG A 7 16.96 2.43 -10.36
N GLN A 8 16.39 2.34 -9.16
CA GLN A 8 17.10 1.81 -7.97
C GLN A 8 17.52 0.35 -8.17
N LEU A 9 16.70 -0.43 -8.87
CA LEU A 9 16.99 -1.80 -9.29
C LEU A 9 17.92 -1.88 -10.52
N GLY A 10 18.37 -0.74 -11.02
CA GLY A 10 19.30 -0.61 -12.13
C GLY A 10 18.66 -0.64 -13.52
N PHE A 11 17.33 -0.77 -13.65
CA PHE A 11 16.67 -0.73 -14.95
C PHE A 11 16.75 0.66 -15.60
N ASP A 12 16.92 0.68 -16.92
CA ASP A 12 16.96 1.91 -17.72
C ASP A 12 15.57 2.34 -18.20
N ASP A 13 15.49 3.52 -18.82
CA ASP A 13 14.23 4.07 -19.31
C ASP A 13 13.72 3.36 -20.59
N SER A 14 14.52 2.49 -21.23
CA SER A 14 14.12 1.77 -22.45
C SER A 14 13.10 0.67 -22.17
N ILE A 15 13.04 0.21 -20.91
CA ILE A 15 12.07 -0.79 -20.48
C ILE A 15 10.65 -0.24 -20.27
N LEU A 16 10.45 1.08 -20.37
CA LEU A 16 9.27 1.75 -19.81
C LEU A 16 8.05 1.81 -20.73
N ALA A 17 8.23 1.74 -22.05
CA ALA A 17 7.11 1.85 -22.98
C ALA A 17 6.51 0.46 -23.23
N PRO A 18 5.31 0.14 -22.71
CA PRO A 18 4.72 -1.18 -22.89
C PRO A 18 4.43 -1.45 -24.37
N SER A 19 4.64 -2.67 -24.81
CA SER A 19 4.19 -3.15 -26.12
C SER A 19 2.65 -3.18 -26.18
N PHE A 20 2.13 -3.52 -27.36
CA PHE A 20 0.69 -3.72 -27.52
C PHE A 20 0.16 -4.87 -26.63
N SER A 21 0.83 -6.02 -26.62
CA SER A 21 0.43 -7.18 -25.79
C SER A 21 0.52 -6.86 -24.30
N GLU A 22 1.62 -6.22 -23.86
CA GLU A 22 1.81 -5.77 -22.47
C GLU A 22 0.69 -4.82 -22.03
N SER A 23 0.31 -3.89 -22.91
CA SER A 23 -0.79 -2.94 -22.66
C SER A 23 -2.13 -3.64 -22.52
N ILE A 24 -2.41 -4.65 -23.35
CA ILE A 24 -3.65 -5.44 -23.27
C ILE A 24 -3.71 -6.24 -21.96
N ARG A 25 -2.60 -6.88 -21.54
CA ARG A 25 -2.54 -7.60 -20.25
C ARG A 25 -2.81 -6.65 -19.08
N LEU A 26 -2.15 -5.49 -19.07
CA LEU A 26 -2.37 -4.45 -18.06
C LEU A 26 -3.84 -4.01 -18.00
N GLN A 27 -4.42 -3.60 -19.13
CA GLN A 27 -5.81 -3.15 -19.20
C GLN A 27 -6.78 -4.20 -18.65
N ARG A 28 -6.55 -5.48 -18.99
CA ARG A 28 -7.38 -6.58 -18.52
C ARG A 28 -7.19 -6.87 -17.03
N ALA A 29 -5.98 -6.77 -16.52
CA ALA A 29 -5.71 -6.91 -15.09
C ALA A 29 -6.43 -5.83 -14.27
N PHE A 30 -6.32 -4.56 -14.70
CA PHE A 30 -7.07 -3.46 -14.08
C PHE A 30 -8.58 -3.66 -14.19
N LEU A 31 -9.08 -4.14 -15.34
CA LEU A 31 -10.52 -4.45 -15.49
C LEU A 31 -10.98 -5.56 -14.54
N ARG A 32 -10.24 -6.67 -14.44
CA ARG A 32 -10.59 -7.76 -13.51
C ARG A 32 -10.54 -7.29 -12.06
N TYR A 33 -9.54 -6.48 -11.72
CA TYR A 33 -9.42 -5.84 -10.42
C TYR A 33 -10.65 -4.94 -10.13
N ASP A 34 -11.07 -4.08 -11.06
CA ASP A 34 -12.26 -3.24 -10.87
C ASP A 34 -13.55 -4.05 -10.70
N ILE A 35 -13.69 -5.13 -11.48
CA ILE A 35 -14.82 -6.06 -11.34
C ILE A 35 -14.80 -6.69 -9.95
N TYR A 36 -13.63 -7.13 -9.47
CA TYR A 36 -13.47 -7.68 -8.12
C TYR A 36 -13.89 -6.67 -7.05
N CYS A 37 -13.38 -5.43 -7.12
CA CYS A 37 -13.79 -4.32 -6.25
C CYS A 37 -15.29 -4.08 -6.29
N SER A 38 -15.92 -4.18 -7.47
CA SER A 38 -17.35 -3.92 -7.66
C SER A 38 -18.23 -5.04 -7.08
N VAL A 39 -17.79 -6.29 -7.20
CA VAL A 39 -18.54 -7.46 -6.69
C VAL A 39 -18.49 -7.53 -5.17
N PHE A 40 -17.37 -7.14 -4.58
CA PHE A 40 -17.14 -7.16 -3.13
C PHE A 40 -17.11 -5.74 -2.54
N ALA A 41 -17.87 -4.81 -3.13
CA ALA A 41 -18.02 -3.47 -2.59
C ALA A 41 -18.76 -3.50 -1.24
N PRO A 42 -18.49 -2.57 -0.31
CA PRO A 42 -19.28 -2.44 0.91
C PRO A 42 -20.74 -2.17 0.54
N ASN A 43 -21.68 -2.75 1.28
CA ASN A 43 -23.09 -2.50 1.02
C ASN A 43 -23.53 -1.23 1.73
N GLU A 44 -23.55 -0.10 1.02
CA GLU A 44 -23.96 1.23 1.53
C GLU A 44 -25.39 1.25 2.12
N PHE A 45 -26.20 0.20 1.89
CA PHE A 45 -27.62 0.16 2.24
C PHE A 45 -27.97 -0.83 3.37
N VAL A 46 -27.01 -1.52 3.99
CA VAL A 46 -27.28 -2.51 5.04
C VAL A 46 -26.83 -1.99 6.41
N PRO A 47 -27.72 -1.93 7.43
CA PRO A 47 -27.36 -1.42 8.74
C PRO A 47 -26.30 -2.29 9.42
N LEU A 48 -25.18 -1.66 9.80
CA LEU A 48 -24.26 -1.82 10.95
C LEU A 48 -23.96 -3.18 11.62
N GLU A 49 -24.67 -4.28 11.33
CA GLU A 49 -24.39 -5.58 11.92
C GLU A 49 -23.33 -6.36 11.13
N ASP A 50 -23.22 -6.14 9.81
CA ASP A 50 -22.12 -6.64 8.98
C ASP A 50 -22.06 -5.89 7.62
N PRO A 51 -21.35 -4.74 7.51
CA PRO A 51 -21.21 -4.01 6.25
C PRO A 51 -20.43 -4.81 5.18
N TYR A 52 -19.79 -5.93 5.57
CA TYR A 52 -18.92 -6.74 4.74
C TYR A 52 -19.49 -8.15 4.53
N GLN A 53 -20.29 -8.28 3.47
CA GLN A 53 -21.03 -9.50 3.19
C GLN A 53 -20.18 -10.76 2.90
N PHE A 54 -18.87 -10.63 2.63
CA PHE A 54 -18.03 -11.74 2.19
C PHE A 54 -16.67 -11.75 2.89
N SER A 55 -16.37 -12.85 3.59
CA SER A 55 -15.03 -13.16 4.09
C SER A 55 -14.03 -13.40 2.95
N GLY A 56 -12.72 -13.29 3.22
CA GLY A 56 -11.64 -13.54 2.28
C GLY A 56 -11.73 -14.92 1.64
N VAL A 57 -12.09 -15.95 2.42
CA VAL A 57 -12.28 -17.31 1.88
C VAL A 57 -13.46 -17.36 0.89
N GLU A 58 -14.56 -16.65 1.18
CA GLU A 58 -15.70 -16.58 0.26
C GLU A 58 -15.36 -15.76 -0.99
N GLN A 59 -14.62 -14.65 -0.85
CA GLN A 59 -14.14 -13.88 -1.99
C GLN A 59 -13.25 -14.72 -2.90
N PHE A 60 -12.37 -15.55 -2.31
CA PHE A 60 -11.55 -16.51 -3.05
C PHE A 60 -12.41 -17.55 -3.78
N ASP A 61 -13.30 -18.24 -3.05
CA ASP A 61 -14.11 -19.32 -3.60
C ASP A 61 -15.16 -18.83 -4.62
N LEU A 62 -15.64 -17.59 -4.52
CA LEU A 62 -16.63 -16.98 -5.40
C LEU A 62 -16.01 -16.31 -6.63
N PHE A 63 -14.77 -15.84 -6.56
CA PHE A 63 -14.14 -15.11 -7.67
C PHE A 63 -12.80 -15.71 -8.09
N LEU A 64 -11.78 -15.64 -7.21
CA LEU A 64 -10.39 -15.94 -7.58
C LEU A 64 -10.20 -17.39 -8.04
N ARG A 65 -10.93 -18.34 -7.44
CA ARG A 65 -10.89 -19.75 -7.82
C ARG A 65 -11.38 -20.03 -9.25
N ARG A 66 -12.13 -19.10 -9.87
CA ARG A 66 -12.61 -19.23 -11.25
C ARG A 66 -11.60 -18.71 -12.28
N LEU A 67 -10.54 -18.04 -11.83
CA LEU A 67 -9.49 -17.50 -12.68
C LEU A 67 -8.33 -18.50 -12.79
N THR A 68 -7.53 -18.37 -13.85
CA THR A 68 -6.27 -19.09 -13.93
C THR A 68 -5.25 -18.47 -12.97
N PRO A 69 -4.24 -19.24 -12.52
CA PRO A 69 -3.22 -18.73 -11.60
C PRO A 69 -2.48 -17.49 -12.09
N TRP A 70 -2.23 -17.37 -13.40
CA TRP A 70 -1.56 -16.21 -13.97
C TRP A 70 -2.46 -14.96 -14.00
N GLU A 71 -3.77 -15.13 -14.17
CA GLU A 71 -4.74 -14.02 -14.07
C GLU A 71 -4.83 -13.48 -12.64
N VAL A 72 -4.76 -14.38 -11.65
CA VAL A 72 -4.71 -14.02 -10.22
C VAL A 72 -3.43 -13.25 -9.91
N GLU A 73 -2.28 -13.69 -10.44
CA GLU A 73 -1.01 -12.99 -10.27
C GLU A 73 -1.00 -11.61 -10.95
N GLU A 74 -1.63 -11.45 -12.13
CA GLU A 74 -1.86 -10.15 -12.76
C GLU A 74 -2.64 -9.20 -11.80
N MET A 75 -3.72 -9.69 -11.16
CA MET A 75 -4.50 -8.90 -10.20
C MET A 75 -3.69 -8.57 -8.93
N ALA A 76 -2.89 -9.51 -8.44
CA ALA A 76 -2.01 -9.28 -7.29
C ALA A 76 -1.00 -8.16 -7.58
N CYS A 77 -0.44 -8.10 -8.79
CA CYS A 77 0.45 -7.00 -9.19
C CYS A 77 -0.26 -5.63 -9.19
N VAL A 78 -1.53 -5.58 -9.64
CA VAL A 78 -2.35 -4.36 -9.60
C VAL A 78 -2.60 -3.90 -8.17
N GLN A 79 -2.94 -4.83 -7.27
CA GLN A 79 -3.14 -4.51 -5.85
C GLN A 79 -1.87 -3.97 -5.21
N VAL A 80 -0.71 -4.57 -5.46
CA VAL A 80 0.58 -4.08 -4.96
C VAL A 80 0.86 -2.67 -5.49
N TYR A 81 0.62 -2.44 -6.78
CA TYR A 81 0.80 -1.12 -7.37
C TYR A 81 -0.06 -0.05 -6.68
N PHE A 82 -1.34 -0.32 -6.45
CA PHE A 82 -2.22 0.61 -5.76
C PHE A 82 -1.91 0.76 -4.28
N ALA A 83 -1.54 -0.32 -3.58
CA ALA A 83 -1.18 -0.27 -2.17
C ALA A 83 0.04 0.65 -1.93
N LEU A 84 1.09 0.47 -2.74
CA LEU A 84 2.28 1.32 -2.68
C LEU A 84 1.96 2.77 -3.04
N LEU A 85 1.12 2.99 -4.06
CA LEU A 85 0.72 4.33 -4.48
C LEU A 85 -0.07 5.08 -3.39
N THR A 86 -1.02 4.40 -2.74
CA THR A 86 -1.78 4.95 -1.62
C THR A 86 -0.87 5.22 -0.43
N GLY A 87 -0.01 4.26 -0.07
CA GLY A 87 0.97 4.42 1.01
C GLY A 87 1.90 5.62 0.79
N ASP A 88 2.34 5.87 -0.45
CA ASP A 88 3.10 7.05 -0.84
C ASP A 88 2.38 8.37 -0.55
N TYR A 89 1.08 8.44 -0.84
CA TYR A 89 0.29 9.64 -0.61
C TYR A 89 0.00 9.88 0.87
N ILE A 90 -0.29 8.82 1.64
CA ILE A 90 -0.46 8.94 3.09
C ILE A 90 0.87 9.37 3.73
N SER A 91 2.01 8.83 3.27
CA SER A 91 3.34 9.24 3.77
C SER A 91 3.60 10.73 3.52
N GLN A 92 3.22 11.25 2.35
CA GLN A 92 3.32 12.69 2.08
C GLN A 92 2.44 13.52 3.01
N LEU A 93 1.21 13.06 3.28
CA LEU A 93 0.30 13.74 4.19
C LEU A 93 0.83 13.73 5.64
N GLU A 94 1.45 12.64 6.08
CA GLU A 94 2.11 12.55 7.38
C GLU A 94 3.28 13.54 7.51
N GLU A 95 4.12 13.68 6.48
CA GLU A 95 5.19 14.70 6.51
C GLU A 95 4.62 16.11 6.59
N GLN A 96 3.54 16.41 5.86
CA GLN A 96 2.87 17.72 5.92
C GLN A 96 2.34 18.03 7.32
N LEU A 97 1.75 17.03 8.01
CA LEU A 97 1.32 17.17 9.40
C LEU A 97 2.51 17.53 10.30
N ILE A 98 3.62 16.80 10.17
CA ILE A 98 4.81 17.02 11.00
C ILE A 98 5.39 18.42 10.76
N GLU A 99 5.49 18.85 9.52
CA GLU A 99 5.93 20.21 9.16
C GLU A 99 5.01 21.28 9.75
N ALA A 100 3.68 21.07 9.70
CA ALA A 100 2.70 21.98 10.28
C ALA A 100 2.82 22.08 11.82
N VAL A 101 3.01 20.94 12.50
CA VAL A 101 3.23 20.90 13.96
C VAL A 101 4.54 21.60 14.32
N GLN A 102 5.62 21.34 13.58
CA GLN A 102 6.92 22.00 13.81
C GLN A 102 6.88 23.51 13.60
N SER A 103 5.99 23.97 12.73
CA SER A 103 5.80 25.40 12.41
C SER A 103 4.80 26.10 13.33
N SER A 104 4.15 25.37 14.24
CA SER A 104 3.08 25.90 15.08
C SER A 104 3.64 26.76 16.24
N PRO A 105 3.04 27.94 16.52
CA PRO A 105 3.49 28.80 17.59
C PRO A 105 3.24 28.16 18.96
N GLY A 106 4.18 28.34 19.90
CA GLY A 106 4.06 27.79 21.26
C GLY A 106 4.35 26.29 21.37
N LEU A 107 4.94 25.68 20.34
CA LEU A 107 5.45 24.31 20.36
C LEU A 107 6.44 24.09 21.51
N VAL A 108 6.19 23.04 22.30
CA VAL A 108 7.08 22.59 23.38
C VAL A 108 7.53 21.17 23.08
N TRP A 109 8.85 20.98 22.89
CA TRP A 109 9.47 19.66 22.81
C TRP A 109 9.68 19.07 24.20
N PRO A 110 9.64 17.73 24.36
CA PRO A 110 9.98 17.11 25.62
C PRO A 110 11.43 17.44 26.00
N SER A 111 11.65 17.86 27.25
CA SER A 111 12.99 18.07 27.79
C SER A 111 13.78 16.76 27.72
N SER A 112 15.01 16.81 27.20
CA SER A 112 15.88 15.62 27.08
C SER A 112 15.98 14.87 28.43
N PRO A 113 15.99 13.53 28.45
CA PRO A 113 16.10 12.72 29.67
C PRO A 113 17.38 12.97 30.48
N ASP A 114 18.37 13.67 29.92
CA ASP A 114 19.59 14.09 30.64
C ASP A 114 19.41 15.34 31.52
N SER A 115 18.21 15.91 31.55
CA SER A 115 17.88 17.02 32.44
C SER A 115 17.72 16.49 33.86
N LYS A 116 18.71 16.76 34.72
CA LYS A 116 18.71 16.36 36.13
C LYS A 116 17.38 16.74 36.80
N PRO A 117 16.76 15.85 37.59
CA PRO A 117 15.57 16.18 38.36
C PRO A 117 15.98 17.10 39.51
N GLY A 118 15.68 18.38 39.38
CA GLY A 118 15.89 19.34 40.46
C GLY A 118 16.23 20.73 39.98
N GLU A 119 15.24 21.43 39.44
CA GLU A 119 15.11 22.88 39.61
C GLU A 119 13.68 23.28 39.19
N GLU A 120 12.68 22.81 39.96
CA GLU A 120 11.40 23.50 40.03
C GLU A 120 11.65 24.86 40.69
N THR A 121 11.96 25.86 39.87
CA THR A 121 11.85 27.25 40.30
C THR A 121 10.40 27.67 40.14
N ASP A 122 9.69 27.51 41.25
CA ASP A 122 8.41 28.10 41.57
C ASP A 122 8.41 29.59 41.19
N LYS A 123 7.77 29.93 40.07
CA LYS A 123 7.55 31.32 39.64
C LYS A 123 6.15 31.50 39.04
N THR A 124 5.29 32.09 39.87
CA THR A 124 4.33 33.16 39.54
C THR A 124 3.35 32.92 38.39
N GLY A 125 2.10 32.57 38.75
CA GLY A 125 0.90 33.29 38.32
C GLY A 125 0.63 33.49 36.82
N GLU A 126 1.23 32.70 35.93
CA GLU A 126 0.88 32.67 34.52
C GLU A 126 -0.38 31.81 34.35
N LYS A 127 -1.35 32.29 33.56
CA LYS A 127 -2.49 31.48 33.12
C LYS A 127 -1.91 30.16 32.63
N GLN A 128 -2.22 29.06 33.31
CA GLN A 128 -1.79 27.74 32.89
C GLN A 128 -2.31 27.54 31.48
N ILE A 129 -1.43 27.71 30.49
CA ILE A 129 -1.78 27.55 29.09
C ILE A 129 -2.19 26.10 28.95
N ASP A 130 -3.40 25.86 28.47
CA ASP A 130 -3.88 24.51 28.27
C ASP A 130 -3.14 23.90 27.07
N MET A 131 -2.31 22.91 27.36
CA MET A 131 -1.40 22.28 26.41
C MET A 131 -1.88 20.86 26.13
N ARG A 132 -2.05 20.52 24.85
CA ARG A 132 -2.33 19.15 24.40
C ARG A 132 -1.07 18.48 23.89
N GLU A 133 -0.93 17.20 24.20
CA GLU A 133 0.19 16.36 23.79
C GLU A 133 -0.19 15.51 22.58
N PHE A 134 0.76 15.29 21.65
CA PHE A 134 0.60 14.31 20.57
C PHE A 134 0.76 12.89 21.11
N LYS A 135 -0.34 12.36 21.64
CA LYS A 135 -0.41 11.04 22.25
C LYS A 135 -1.83 10.48 22.13
N ASN A 136 -1.93 9.18 21.86
CA ASN A 136 -3.19 8.48 21.62
C ASN A 136 -4.01 9.15 20.50
N LEU A 137 -3.38 9.39 19.34
CA LEU A 137 -4.08 10.06 18.24
C LEU A 137 -5.19 9.19 17.64
N ASP A 138 -5.18 7.89 17.92
CA ASP A 138 -6.27 6.94 17.66
C ASP A 138 -7.59 7.34 18.33
N LEU A 139 -7.54 8.13 19.42
CA LEU A 139 -8.71 8.65 20.13
C LEU A 139 -9.08 10.08 19.73
N THR A 140 -8.47 10.62 18.67
CA THR A 140 -8.72 11.98 18.18
C THR A 140 -9.09 11.94 16.70
N ASN A 141 -9.42 13.10 16.13
CA ASN A 141 -9.64 13.21 14.68
C ASN A 141 -8.39 12.91 13.86
N LEU A 142 -7.22 12.76 14.49
CA LEU A 142 -5.93 12.47 13.85
C LEU A 142 -5.60 10.96 13.83
N MET A 143 -6.60 10.07 13.89
CA MET A 143 -6.42 8.61 13.97
C MET A 143 -5.52 8.01 12.88
N LEU A 144 -5.49 8.61 11.69
CA LEU A 144 -4.61 8.22 10.57
C LEU A 144 -3.10 8.33 10.93
N PHE A 145 -2.76 9.12 11.95
CA PHE A 145 -1.40 9.49 12.33
C PHE A 145 -0.94 8.92 13.67
N SER A 146 -1.69 7.96 14.23
CA SER A 146 -1.39 7.33 15.53
C SER A 146 -0.01 6.67 15.57
N LYS A 147 0.42 6.20 16.75
CA LYS A 147 1.73 5.54 16.96
C LYS A 147 2.03 4.44 15.94
N ASP A 148 0.98 3.74 15.58
CA ASP A 148 0.95 2.63 14.65
C ASP A 148 0.91 3.14 13.19
N GLY A 149 0.36 4.34 12.95
CA GLY A 149 0.50 5.12 11.70
C GLY A 149 0.17 4.35 10.42
N ILE A 150 0.75 4.81 9.30
CA ILE A 150 0.70 4.16 7.97
C ILE A 150 1.34 2.76 7.98
N TYR A 151 2.24 2.51 8.94
CA TYR A 151 2.99 1.27 9.06
C TYR A 151 2.21 0.15 9.77
N SER A 152 1.02 0.46 10.30
CA SER A 152 0.16 -0.49 11.01
C SER A 152 -1.32 -0.43 10.61
N SER A 153 -1.70 0.36 9.60
CA SER A 153 -3.03 0.25 8.99
C SER A 153 -2.95 -0.28 7.55
N PRO A 154 -2.62 -1.58 7.36
CA PRO A 154 -2.98 -2.31 6.14
C PRO A 154 -4.44 -2.02 5.75
N ASP A 155 -5.30 -1.81 6.74
CA ASP A 155 -6.73 -1.56 6.63
C ASP A 155 -7.06 -0.30 5.84
N THR A 156 -6.39 0.83 6.12
CA THR A 156 -6.64 2.09 5.38
C THR A 156 -6.28 1.94 3.91
N ILE A 157 -5.11 1.34 3.65
CA ILE A 157 -4.63 1.14 2.28
C ILE A 157 -5.51 0.12 1.57
N THR A 158 -5.88 -0.97 2.22
CA THR A 158 -6.77 -2.00 1.68
C THR A 158 -8.16 -1.43 1.39
N HIS A 159 -8.72 -0.65 2.31
CA HIS A 159 -9.97 0.07 2.12
C HIS A 159 -9.91 0.97 0.89
N MET A 160 -8.95 1.89 0.82
CA MET A 160 -8.82 2.82 -0.30
C MET A 160 -8.61 2.14 -1.65
N THR A 161 -7.77 1.09 -1.67
CA THR A 161 -7.55 0.33 -2.91
C THR A 161 -8.80 -0.43 -3.34
N SER A 162 -9.67 -0.82 -2.40
CA SER A 162 -10.95 -1.45 -2.70
C SER A 162 -12.01 -0.50 -3.28
N MET A 163 -11.84 0.82 -3.18
CA MET A 163 -12.79 1.85 -3.65
C MET A 163 -12.84 2.03 -5.19
N ARG A 164 -12.40 1.01 -5.94
CA ARG A 164 -12.44 0.92 -7.41
C ARG A 164 -11.50 1.87 -8.14
N LEU A 165 -11.37 1.66 -9.45
CA LEU A 165 -10.46 2.46 -10.29
C LEU A 165 -10.83 3.94 -10.35
N GLY A 166 -12.12 4.27 -10.21
CA GLY A 166 -12.61 5.65 -10.20
C GLY A 166 -12.00 6.47 -9.07
N PHE A 167 -11.96 5.91 -7.85
CA PHE A 167 -11.34 6.55 -6.71
C PHE A 167 -9.83 6.69 -6.90
N MET A 168 -9.14 5.61 -7.29
CA MET A 168 -7.70 5.64 -7.52
C MET A 168 -7.32 6.68 -8.58
N HIS A 169 -8.12 6.82 -9.65
CA HIS A 169 -7.93 7.86 -10.66
C HIS A 169 -8.01 9.28 -10.09
N LEU A 170 -9.02 9.55 -9.25
CA LEU A 170 -9.19 10.84 -8.57
C LEU A 170 -8.01 11.11 -7.64
N LEU A 171 -7.64 10.13 -6.80
CA LEU A 171 -6.51 10.23 -5.88
C LEU A 171 -5.19 10.59 -6.59
N CYS A 172 -4.96 10.01 -7.77
CA CYS A 172 -3.79 10.33 -8.60
C CYS A 172 -3.83 11.75 -9.17
N LYS A 173 -4.98 12.20 -9.68
CA LYS A 173 -5.10 13.49 -10.38
C LYS A 173 -5.28 14.69 -9.48
N SER A 174 -5.83 14.50 -8.29
CA SER A 174 -6.22 15.59 -7.40
C SER A 174 -5.07 16.02 -6.50
N GLU A 175 -4.06 16.73 -7.01
CA GLU A 175 -2.93 17.19 -6.18
C GLU A 175 -3.37 18.00 -4.96
N GLU A 176 -4.21 19.02 -5.16
CA GLU A 176 -4.67 19.91 -4.08
C GLU A 176 -5.74 19.27 -3.18
N ARG A 177 -6.60 18.42 -3.75
CA ARG A 177 -7.71 17.77 -3.03
C ARG A 177 -7.36 16.37 -2.50
N ARG A 178 -6.10 15.93 -2.64
CA ARG A 178 -5.68 14.58 -2.24
C ARG A 178 -5.85 14.38 -0.74
N SER A 179 -5.48 15.39 0.04
CA SER A 179 -5.63 15.40 1.48
C SER A 179 -7.10 15.19 1.86
N ASP A 180 -8.01 15.95 1.27
CA ASP A 180 -9.45 15.81 1.51
C ASP A 180 -9.96 14.41 1.15
N LEU A 181 -9.57 13.88 -0.01
CA LEU A 181 -9.95 12.52 -0.43
C LEU A 181 -9.47 11.46 0.56
N ILE A 182 -8.24 11.61 1.06
CA ILE A 182 -7.68 10.67 2.05
C ILE A 182 -8.43 10.78 3.37
N ARG A 183 -8.67 12.01 3.84
CA ARG A 183 -9.28 12.29 5.13
C ARG A 183 -10.79 12.04 5.19
N SER A 184 -11.46 11.96 4.03
CA SER A 184 -12.89 11.62 3.95
C SER A 184 -13.14 10.11 3.90
N ASN A 185 -12.09 9.29 3.85
CA ASN A 185 -12.20 7.82 3.77
C ASN A 185 -11.36 7.21 4.92
N PRO A 186 -11.93 7.15 6.13
CA PRO A 186 -11.21 6.76 7.33
C PRO A 186 -10.84 5.27 7.28
N PRO A 187 -9.89 4.83 8.14
CA PRO A 187 -9.54 3.42 8.24
C PRO A 187 -10.79 2.58 8.55
N ASP A 188 -11.09 1.62 7.68
CA ASP A 188 -12.19 0.68 7.86
C ASP A 188 -11.69 -0.73 7.56
N TYR A 189 -11.58 -1.55 8.61
CA TYR A 189 -11.05 -2.90 8.49
C TYR A 189 -12.02 -3.76 7.68
N ARG A 190 -11.49 -4.37 6.61
CA ARG A 190 -12.20 -5.37 5.82
C ARG A 190 -11.24 -6.40 5.26
N GLU A 191 -11.69 -7.65 5.27
CA GLU A 191 -11.06 -8.67 4.45
C GLU A 191 -11.29 -8.32 2.98
N PHE A 192 -10.24 -8.36 2.17
CA PHE A 192 -10.31 -8.06 0.75
C PHE A 192 -9.40 -8.98 -0.06
N LEU A 193 -8.86 -8.49 -1.17
CA LEU A 193 -7.99 -9.25 -2.05
C LEU A 193 -6.75 -9.84 -1.34
N PRO A 194 -6.02 -9.12 -0.45
CA PRO A 194 -4.91 -9.71 0.30
C PRO A 194 -5.29 -10.98 1.06
N GLU A 195 -6.37 -10.90 1.82
CA GLU A 195 -6.89 -11.98 2.67
C GLU A 195 -7.41 -13.12 1.80
N ALA A 196 -8.15 -12.81 0.74
CA ALA A 196 -8.65 -13.80 -0.21
C ALA A 196 -7.50 -14.57 -0.89
N LEU A 197 -6.43 -13.90 -1.28
CA LEU A 197 -5.27 -14.55 -1.89
C LEU A 197 -4.55 -15.49 -0.90
N SER A 198 -4.58 -15.20 0.40
CA SER A 198 -3.98 -16.06 1.44
C SER A 198 -4.65 -17.45 1.52
N HIS A 199 -5.88 -17.57 1.03
CA HIS A 199 -6.61 -18.83 0.91
C HIS A 199 -6.32 -19.60 -0.38
N SER A 200 -5.50 -19.05 -1.28
CA SER A 200 -5.10 -19.76 -2.50
C SER A 200 -4.35 -21.05 -2.13
N PRO A 201 -4.73 -22.21 -2.69
CA PRO A 201 -3.94 -23.42 -2.50
C PRO A 201 -2.52 -23.17 -3.04
N ALA A 202 -1.53 -23.79 -2.41
CA ALA A 202 -0.17 -23.80 -2.93
C ALA A 202 -0.22 -24.37 -4.35
N TRP A 203 0.08 -23.52 -5.34
CA TRP A 203 0.03 -23.94 -6.73
C TRP A 203 1.22 -24.86 -7.00
N THR A 204 0.93 -26.15 -7.20
CA THR A 204 1.90 -27.14 -7.67
C THR A 204 1.62 -27.41 -9.14
N PRO A 205 2.49 -27.01 -10.08
CA PRO A 205 2.36 -27.43 -11.47
C PRO A 205 2.56 -28.94 -11.59
N ASP A 206 1.80 -29.57 -12.49
CA ASP A 206 1.85 -31.01 -12.73
C ASP A 206 3.13 -31.50 -13.44
N ASP A 207 4.06 -30.63 -13.85
CA ASP A 207 5.39 -31.07 -14.34
C ASP A 207 6.46 -29.95 -14.29
N PRO A 208 7.51 -30.09 -13.46
CA PRO A 208 8.61 -29.12 -13.40
C PRO A 208 9.60 -29.21 -14.58
N ASN A 209 9.49 -30.19 -15.49
CA ASN A 209 10.50 -30.47 -16.52
C ASN A 209 10.12 -30.11 -17.96
N HIS A 210 8.99 -29.45 -18.22
CA HIS A 210 8.73 -28.91 -19.55
C HIS A 210 9.57 -27.65 -19.82
N GLY A 211 10.77 -27.86 -20.36
CA GLY A 211 11.60 -26.79 -20.91
C GLY A 211 10.84 -26.08 -22.03
N ILE A 212 10.65 -24.77 -21.88
CA ILE A 212 9.96 -23.91 -22.86
C ILE A 212 10.79 -23.90 -24.14
N SER A 213 10.21 -24.35 -25.26
CA SER A 213 10.87 -24.29 -26.55
C SER A 213 10.81 -22.87 -27.15
N PRO A 214 11.78 -22.45 -27.98
CA PRO A 214 11.77 -21.12 -28.62
C PRO A 214 10.59 -20.87 -29.57
N GLN A 215 9.88 -21.92 -30.02
CA GLN A 215 8.67 -21.78 -30.83
C GLN A 215 7.43 -21.53 -29.98
N GLU A 216 7.47 -21.92 -28.70
CA GLU A 216 6.42 -21.61 -27.74
C GLU A 216 6.53 -20.16 -27.25
N THR A 217 7.71 -19.54 -27.25
CA THR A 217 7.91 -18.18 -26.69
C THR A 217 7.20 -17.07 -27.47
N ASP A 218 7.14 -17.14 -28.80
CA ASP A 218 6.36 -16.15 -29.58
C ASP A 218 4.84 -16.30 -29.32
N SER A 219 4.39 -17.52 -28.98
CA SER A 219 3.02 -17.78 -28.54
C SER A 219 2.75 -17.33 -27.10
N LEU A 220 3.78 -17.10 -26.28
CA LEU A 220 3.65 -16.59 -24.90
C LEU A 220 3.42 -15.08 -24.86
N ASP A 221 3.65 -14.39 -25.98
CA ASP A 221 3.35 -12.96 -26.11
C ASP A 221 1.88 -12.70 -26.48
N ASP A 222 1.09 -13.75 -26.75
CA ASP A 222 -0.36 -13.65 -26.83
C ASP A 222 -0.91 -13.14 -25.48
N PRO A 223 -1.64 -12.01 -25.46
CA PRO A 223 -2.18 -11.51 -24.21
C PRO A 223 -3.15 -12.49 -23.57
N SER A 224 -3.82 -13.38 -24.30
CA SER A 224 -4.85 -14.30 -23.78
C SER A 224 -4.34 -15.50 -22.99
N ARG A 225 -3.02 -15.63 -22.79
CA ARG A 225 -2.37 -16.77 -22.13
C ARG A 225 -1.31 -16.30 -21.11
N GLU A 226 -0.80 -17.24 -20.34
CA GLU A 226 0.35 -17.03 -19.46
C GLU A 226 1.58 -16.52 -20.24
N ASN A 227 2.30 -15.55 -19.67
CA ASN A 227 3.53 -15.05 -20.26
C ASN A 227 4.77 -15.80 -19.72
N LEU A 228 5.92 -15.56 -20.35
CA LEU A 228 7.19 -16.15 -19.92
C LEU A 228 7.57 -15.78 -18.48
N GLY A 229 7.21 -14.58 -18.01
CA GLY A 229 7.49 -14.12 -16.66
C GLY A 229 6.81 -14.99 -15.62
N PHE A 230 5.51 -15.23 -15.77
CA PHE A 230 4.75 -16.12 -14.92
C PHE A 230 5.33 -17.55 -14.94
N ILE A 231 5.74 -18.05 -16.12
CA ILE A 231 6.29 -19.40 -16.21
C ILE A 231 7.65 -19.53 -15.53
N ILE A 232 8.50 -18.51 -15.56
CA ILE A 232 9.83 -18.56 -14.93
C ILE A 232 9.73 -18.30 -13.44
N PHE A 233 9.02 -17.24 -13.04
CA PHE A 233 9.08 -16.69 -11.68
C PHE A 233 7.82 -16.95 -10.85
N GLY A 234 6.67 -17.18 -11.50
CA GLY A 234 5.40 -17.48 -10.82
C GLY A 234 5.36 -18.86 -10.17
N LYS A 235 6.37 -19.71 -10.40
CA LYS A 235 6.44 -21.10 -9.93
C LYS A 235 7.19 -21.28 -8.61
N ASN A 236 7.58 -20.22 -7.91
CA ASN A 236 8.54 -20.34 -6.81
C ASN A 236 8.01 -21.15 -5.62
N HIS A 237 8.62 -22.33 -5.43
CA HIS A 237 8.31 -23.32 -4.39
C HIS A 237 8.84 -22.99 -2.98
N ASN A 238 9.48 -21.85 -2.78
CA ASN A 238 10.25 -21.60 -1.56
C ASN A 238 9.52 -20.76 -0.50
N MET A 239 8.20 -20.72 -0.58
CA MET A 239 7.38 -19.89 0.29
C MET A 239 6.01 -20.58 0.38
N GLY A 240 5.67 -21.18 1.52
CA GLY A 240 4.29 -21.62 1.85
C GLY A 240 3.33 -20.44 2.02
N THR A 241 3.52 -19.40 1.20
CA THR A 241 3.32 -17.97 1.44
C THR A 241 3.22 -17.23 0.09
N VAL A 242 2.76 -17.93 -0.97
CA VAL A 242 2.68 -17.39 -2.36
C VAL A 242 1.88 -16.09 -2.41
N TYR A 243 0.93 -15.91 -1.50
CA TYR A 243 0.22 -14.65 -1.30
C TYR A 243 0.11 -14.33 0.20
N LEU A 244 1.26 -14.09 0.85
CA LEU A 244 1.22 -13.45 2.16
C LEU A 244 0.41 -12.15 2.12
N PRO A 245 -0.22 -11.76 3.23
CA PRO A 245 -0.94 -10.50 3.34
C PRO A 245 -0.08 -9.35 2.85
N ILE A 246 -0.76 -8.45 2.16
CA ILE A 246 -0.23 -7.28 1.49
C ILE A 246 0.09 -6.27 2.59
N ASP A 247 1.37 -6.18 2.98
CA ASP A 247 1.80 -5.20 3.98
C ASP A 247 1.99 -3.82 3.34
N PRO A 248 1.60 -2.71 3.98
CA PRO A 248 1.66 -1.39 3.36
C PRO A 248 3.09 -0.92 3.01
N THR A 249 4.12 -1.64 3.46
CA THR A 249 5.53 -1.26 3.30
C THR A 249 6.20 -1.80 2.04
N GLY A 250 5.62 -2.77 1.35
CA GLY A 250 6.32 -3.38 0.22
C GLY A 250 7.14 -4.62 0.60
N SER A 251 7.24 -4.93 1.89
CA SER A 251 8.33 -5.77 2.42
C SER A 251 7.96 -7.25 2.43
N HIS A 252 6.67 -7.59 2.56
CA HIS A 252 6.20 -8.97 2.44
C HIS A 252 5.87 -9.39 1.00
N TYR A 253 5.98 -8.50 0.02
CA TYR A 253 5.73 -8.86 -1.39
C TYR A 253 6.95 -9.44 -2.06
N SER A 254 6.67 -10.22 -3.10
CA SER A 254 7.64 -10.40 -4.17
C SER A 254 7.85 -9.05 -4.87
N ILE A 255 9.06 -8.49 -4.81
CA ILE A 255 9.45 -7.30 -5.63
C ILE A 255 9.07 -7.52 -7.10
N LEU A 256 9.09 -8.77 -7.58
CA LEU A 256 8.69 -9.08 -8.95
C LEU A 256 7.28 -8.56 -9.27
N ARG A 257 6.32 -8.65 -8.33
CA ARG A 257 4.96 -8.12 -8.51
C ARG A 257 4.94 -6.61 -8.71
N GLN A 258 5.77 -5.91 -7.94
CA GLN A 258 5.96 -4.46 -8.08
C GLN A 258 6.57 -4.09 -9.44
N LEU A 259 7.43 -4.95 -10.01
CA LEU A 259 7.97 -4.78 -11.36
C LEU A 259 6.96 -5.14 -12.46
N GLY A 260 5.88 -5.85 -12.12
CA GLY A 260 4.88 -6.29 -13.07
C GLY A 260 5.43 -7.33 -14.06
N TYR A 261 6.30 -8.23 -13.60
CA TYR A 261 6.97 -9.24 -14.44
C TYR A 261 6.00 -10.11 -15.27
N VAL A 262 4.78 -10.33 -14.77
CA VAL A 262 3.70 -11.06 -15.47
C VAL A 262 3.07 -10.30 -16.63
N PHE A 263 3.37 -9.01 -16.77
CA PHE A 263 2.92 -8.22 -17.89
C PHE A 263 3.91 -8.21 -19.05
N TRP A 264 5.21 -8.37 -18.75
CA TRP A 264 6.29 -8.18 -19.71
C TRP A 264 6.28 -9.26 -20.80
N ASP A 265 6.52 -8.84 -22.04
CA ASP A 265 6.69 -9.77 -23.15
C ASP A 265 8.00 -10.56 -23.01
N SER A 266 8.02 -11.72 -23.66
CA SER A 266 9.10 -12.69 -23.62
C SER A 266 10.44 -12.08 -24.03
N TRP A 267 10.45 -11.20 -25.03
CA TRP A 267 11.69 -10.55 -25.48
C TRP A 267 12.34 -9.66 -24.41
N ARG A 268 11.57 -9.02 -23.52
CA ARG A 268 12.14 -8.26 -22.38
C ARG A 268 12.76 -9.21 -21.39
N ILE A 269 12.04 -10.27 -21.05
CA ILE A 269 12.45 -11.25 -20.03
C ILE A 269 13.68 -12.03 -20.49
N GLN A 270 13.82 -12.28 -21.79
CA GLN A 270 14.97 -12.96 -22.40
C GLN A 270 16.18 -12.06 -22.58
N SER A 271 16.04 -10.73 -22.47
CA SER A 271 17.19 -9.83 -22.48
C SER A 271 18.13 -10.21 -21.33
N PRO A 272 19.42 -10.51 -21.58
CA PRO A 272 20.34 -10.98 -20.54
C PRO A 272 20.39 -10.05 -19.32
N GLU A 273 20.47 -8.74 -19.56
CA GLU A 273 20.51 -7.72 -18.51
C GLU A 273 19.23 -7.74 -17.65
N VAL A 274 18.07 -7.91 -18.27
CA VAL A 274 16.77 -7.93 -17.58
C VAL A 274 16.59 -9.25 -16.84
N SER A 275 16.87 -10.38 -17.48
CA SER A 275 16.80 -11.72 -16.88
C SER A 275 17.68 -11.79 -15.62
N ASP A 276 18.93 -11.32 -15.72
CA ASP A 276 19.87 -11.36 -14.60
C ASP A 276 19.38 -10.50 -13.43
N ARG A 277 18.82 -9.31 -13.71
CA ARG A 277 18.20 -8.45 -12.69
C ARG A 277 16.99 -9.10 -12.05
N LEU A 278 16.05 -9.65 -12.83
CA LEU A 278 14.87 -10.33 -12.29
C LEU A 278 15.26 -11.50 -11.39
N ARG A 279 16.26 -12.30 -11.79
CA ARG A 279 16.79 -13.40 -10.96
C ARG A 279 17.55 -12.94 -9.72
N ALA A 280 18.20 -11.79 -9.78
CA ALA A 280 18.84 -11.20 -8.61
C ALA A 280 17.78 -10.73 -7.60
N VAL A 281 16.76 -10.03 -8.09
CA VAL A 281 15.62 -9.53 -7.30
C VAL A 281 14.82 -10.67 -6.68
N GLU A 282 14.58 -11.74 -7.43
CA GLU A 282 13.92 -12.97 -6.94
C GLU A 282 14.60 -13.57 -5.70
N LYS A 283 15.92 -13.38 -5.56
CA LYS A 283 16.73 -13.94 -4.48
C LYS A 283 16.94 -12.98 -3.31
N MET A 284 16.46 -11.74 -3.40
CA MET A 284 16.61 -10.76 -2.32
C MET A 284 15.85 -11.23 -1.09
N THR A 285 16.52 -11.17 0.06
CA THR A 285 15.95 -11.40 1.38
C THR A 285 15.12 -10.20 1.82
N TYR A 286 14.15 -10.42 2.72
CA TYR A 286 13.34 -9.35 3.31
C TYR A 286 14.16 -8.13 3.75
N ASP A 287 15.29 -8.35 4.44
CA ASP A 287 16.16 -7.27 4.92
C ASP A 287 16.81 -6.50 3.76
N GLU A 288 17.24 -7.19 2.69
CA GLU A 288 17.81 -6.55 1.50
C GLU A 288 16.76 -5.73 0.73
N ILE A 289 15.53 -6.24 0.61
CA ILE A 289 14.41 -5.51 0.01
C ILE A 289 14.16 -4.23 0.81
N HIS A 290 14.11 -4.37 2.13
CA HIS A 290 13.90 -3.28 3.05
C HIS A 290 15.02 -2.22 2.98
N GLU A 291 16.29 -2.64 2.98
CA GLU A 291 17.45 -1.76 2.86
C GLU A 291 17.54 -1.07 1.49
N LEU A 292 17.11 -1.73 0.41
CA LEU A 292 17.20 -1.19 -0.94
C LEU A 292 16.13 -0.13 -1.22
N PHE A 293 14.89 -0.40 -0.80
CA PHE A 293 13.78 0.54 -0.99
C PHE A 293 13.65 1.54 0.15
N ASN A 294 14.32 1.28 1.28
CA ASN A 294 14.65 2.18 2.38
C ASN A 294 13.72 3.41 2.50
N ARG A 295 12.45 3.13 2.71
CA ARG A 295 11.68 3.95 3.64
C ARG A 295 12.07 3.37 4.98
N PRO A 296 13.05 3.94 5.73
CA PRO A 296 13.31 3.47 7.09
C PRO A 296 11.95 3.37 7.77
N TRP A 297 11.71 2.34 8.58
CA TRP A 297 10.55 2.29 9.47
C TRP A 297 10.42 3.66 10.13
N ARG A 298 9.58 4.53 9.56
CA ARG A 298 9.34 5.83 10.13
C ARG A 298 8.27 5.50 11.13
N ASN A 299 8.66 5.56 12.39
CA ASN A 299 7.71 5.75 13.47
C ASN A 299 6.60 6.69 12.97
N GLY A 300 5.32 6.32 13.12
CA GLY A 300 4.21 7.17 12.68
C GLY A 300 4.30 8.56 13.29
N ALA A 301 3.53 9.51 12.77
CA ALA A 301 3.57 10.90 13.23
C ALA A 301 3.48 11.04 14.76
N GLU A 302 2.59 10.29 15.44
CA GLU A 302 2.53 10.29 16.91
C GLU A 302 3.85 9.87 17.57
N ALA A 303 4.52 8.84 17.06
CA ALA A 303 5.78 8.37 17.60
C ALA A 303 6.94 9.33 17.30
N ARG A 304 6.91 10.03 16.16
CA ARG A 304 7.87 11.09 15.82
C ARG A 304 7.64 12.38 16.60
N LEU A 305 6.40 12.65 16.98
CA LEU A 305 5.99 13.80 17.78
C LEU A 305 5.81 13.43 19.26
N GLN A 306 6.39 12.31 19.70
CA GLN A 306 6.21 11.82 21.06
C GLN A 306 6.66 12.87 22.09
N GLY A 307 5.77 13.23 23.01
CA GLY A 307 6.03 14.22 24.06
C GLY A 307 5.96 15.68 23.61
N VAL A 308 5.70 15.93 22.33
CA VAL A 308 5.45 17.28 21.79
C VAL A 308 4.11 17.79 22.30
N LYS A 309 4.08 19.07 22.69
CA LYS A 309 2.86 19.75 23.15
C LYS A 309 2.60 21.04 22.38
N LEU A 310 1.32 21.31 22.12
CA LEU A 310 0.81 22.55 21.55
C LEU A 310 -0.25 23.19 22.45
N PRO A 311 -0.40 24.52 22.42
CA PRO A 311 -1.58 25.18 22.97
C PRO A 311 -2.86 24.58 22.35
N ARG A 312 -3.93 24.45 23.14
CA ARG A 312 -5.22 23.88 22.69
C ARG A 312 -5.68 24.44 21.34
N ASP A 313 -5.66 25.75 21.17
CA ASP A 313 -6.16 26.42 19.96
C ASP A 313 -5.37 26.03 18.69
N GLU A 314 -4.05 25.84 18.81
CA GLU A 314 -3.19 25.39 17.70
C GLU A 314 -3.39 23.89 17.45
N PHE A 315 -3.56 23.09 18.50
CA PHE A 315 -3.88 21.67 18.34
C PHE A 315 -5.22 21.47 17.61
N GLU A 316 -6.26 22.21 18.00
CA GLU A 316 -7.58 22.19 17.34
C GLU A 316 -7.54 22.74 15.90
N LYS A 317 -6.54 23.58 15.58
CA LYS A 317 -6.28 24.00 14.20
C LYS A 317 -5.68 22.86 13.38
N ILE A 318 -4.69 22.15 13.93
CA ILE A 318 -4.12 20.95 13.31
C ILE A 318 -5.20 19.87 13.11
N GLU A 319 -6.06 19.63 14.10
CA GLU A 319 -7.18 18.68 13.96
C GLU A 319 -8.13 19.06 12.82
N ARG A 320 -8.42 20.35 12.61
CA ARG A 320 -9.25 20.80 11.47
C ARG A 320 -8.54 20.66 10.13
N GLU A 321 -7.23 20.86 10.09
CA GLU A 321 -6.44 20.84 8.85
C GLU A 321 -6.03 19.43 8.40
N PHE A 322 -5.93 18.47 9.33
CA PHE A 322 -5.45 17.12 9.03
C PHE A 322 -6.38 16.00 9.50
N GLY A 323 -7.33 16.29 10.39
CA GLY A 323 -8.19 15.26 10.97
C GLY A 323 -9.28 14.75 10.03
N TYR A 324 -9.95 13.69 10.43
CA TYR A 324 -11.07 13.09 9.69
C TYR A 324 -12.11 14.13 9.25
N ILE A 325 -12.62 13.98 8.03
CA ILE A 325 -13.73 14.77 7.48
C ILE A 325 -14.96 13.88 7.50
N GLU A 326 -15.88 14.16 8.42
CA GLU A 326 -17.19 13.50 8.47
C GLU A 326 -17.97 13.78 7.17
N ASP A 327 -18.53 12.73 6.58
CA ASP A 327 -19.50 12.88 5.50
C ASP A 327 -20.82 13.39 6.13
N PRO A 328 -21.43 14.48 5.62
CA PRO A 328 -22.72 14.96 6.13
C PRO A 328 -23.84 13.92 6.15
N GLU A 329 -23.71 12.80 5.42
CA GLU A 329 -24.67 11.69 5.43
C GLU A 329 -24.53 10.75 6.66
N ASP A 330 -23.39 10.76 7.36
CA ASP A 330 -23.15 9.93 8.56
C ASP A 330 -23.70 10.58 9.86
N SER A 331 -24.31 11.76 9.75
CA SER A 331 -24.78 12.58 10.88
C SER A 331 -26.30 12.52 11.15
N GLU A 332 -27.06 11.67 10.44
CA GLU A 332 -28.53 11.57 10.59
C GLU A 332 -29.03 10.40 11.44
#